data_AF-A0A8J3X9D0-F1
#
_entry.id   AF-A0A8J3X9D0-F1
#
_cell.length_a   1.000
_cell.length_b   1.000
_cell.length_c   1.000
_cell.angle_alpha   90.00
_cell.angle_beta   90.00
_cell.angle_gamma   90.00
#
_symmetry.space_group_name_H-M   'P 1'
#
loop_
_entity.id
_entity.type
_entity.pdbx_description
1 polymer ?
#
loop_
_entity_poly.entity_id
_entity_poly.type
_entity_poly.pdbx_seq_one_letter_code
_entity_poly.pdbx_strand_id
1 'polypeptide(L)'
;MEEWRLRRGIPYRLEHDGASLLVGINDLSAGQVVVTVNVDGVPSGTYELGVGDTVDIADRSYTVTAIEAAGRGYADLEAGS
;
A
#
# COMPACT_ATOMS: atom_id res chain seq x y z
N MET A 1 -13.87 8.72 -4.91
CA MET A 1 -12.65 8.45 -4.14
C MET A 1 -11.93 7.30 -4.81
N GLU A 2 -10.60 7.33 -4.89
CA GLU A 2 -9.84 6.17 -5.34
C GLU A 2 -9.57 5.27 -4.13
N GLU A 3 -9.82 3.98 -4.28
CA GLU A 3 -9.67 2.98 -3.22
C GLU A 3 -8.77 1.84 -3.73
N TRP A 4 -7.75 1.51 -2.94
CA TRP A 4 -6.83 0.42 -3.22
C TRP A 4 -7.05 -0.71 -2.23
N ARG A 5 -7.22 -1.93 -2.74
CA ARG A 5 -7.12 -3.15 -1.93
C ARG A 5 -5.78 -3.82 -2.21
N LEU A 6 -4.80 -3.60 -1.34
CA LEU A 6 -3.53 -4.29 -1.38
C LEU A 6 -3.71 -5.71 -0.83
N ARG A 7 -3.30 -6.72 -1.60
CA ARG A 7 -3.42 -8.13 -1.19
C ARG A 7 -2.03 -8.71 -0.95
N ARG A 8 -1.89 -9.53 0.08
CA ARG A 8 -0.60 -10.16 0.39
C ARG A 8 -0.11 -10.98 -0.81
N GLY A 9 1.13 -10.73 -1.24
CA GLY A 9 1.74 -11.41 -2.38
C GLY A 9 1.26 -10.96 -3.75
N ILE A 10 0.37 -9.96 -3.86
CA ILE A 10 -0.06 -9.38 -5.14
C ILE A 10 0.22 -7.88 -5.11
N PRO A 11 1.31 -7.42 -5.75
CA PRO A 11 1.61 -5.99 -5.82
C PRO A 11 0.58 -5.29 -6.70
N TYR A 12 0.09 -4.15 -6.21
CA TYR A 12 -0.65 -3.19 -7.01
C TYR A 12 0.32 -2.46 -7.94
N ARG A 13 -0.06 -2.30 -9.21
CA ARG A 13 0.77 -1.69 -10.23
C ARG A 13 0.15 -0.39 -10.71
N LEU A 14 0.94 0.66 -10.81
CA LEU A 14 0.55 1.92 -11.45
C LEU A 14 1.74 2.54 -12.19
N GLU A 15 1.46 3.51 -13.05
CA GLU A 15 2.46 4.37 -13.68
C GLU A 15 2.34 5.77 -13.08
N HIS A 16 3.47 6.40 -12.75
CA HIS A 16 3.55 7.77 -12.25
C HIS A 16 4.78 8.44 -12.83
N ASP A 17 4.62 9.62 -13.43
CA ASP A 17 5.70 10.39 -14.07
C ASP A 17 6.60 9.58 -15.03
N GLY A 18 6.00 8.60 -15.72
CA GLY A 18 6.71 7.73 -16.68
C GLY A 18 7.51 6.58 -16.04
N ALA A 19 7.46 6.43 -14.72
CA ALA A 19 8.05 5.31 -14.00
C ALA A 19 6.98 4.26 -13.64
N SER A 20 7.40 2.99 -13.54
CA SER A 20 6.54 1.90 -13.08
C SER A 20 6.62 1.76 -11.56
N LEU A 21 5.48 1.84 -10.88
CA LEU A 21 5.39 1.67 -9.44
C LEU A 21 4.73 0.35 -9.09
N LEU A 22 5.33 -0.34 -8.12
CA LEU A 22 4.80 -1.55 -7.50
C LEU A 22 4.62 -1.32 -6.01
N VAL A 23 3.36 -1.34 -5.55
CA VAL A 23 2.99 -1.19 -4.14
C VAL A 23 2.56 -2.55 -3.63
N GLY A 24 3.27 -3.09 -2.64
CA GLY A 24 3.04 -4.43 -2.12
C GLY A 24 2.99 -4.48 -0.61
N ILE A 25 2.37 -5.54 -0.09
CA ILE A 25 2.44 -5.89 1.33
C ILE A 25 3.66 -6.78 1.54
N ASN A 26 4.63 -6.29 2.31
CA ASN A 26 5.82 -7.03 2.74
C ASN A 26 5.53 -7.89 3.98
N ASP A 27 4.80 -7.34 4.94
CA ASP A 27 4.30 -8.07 6.12
C ASP A 27 2.90 -7.60 6.53
N LEU A 28 2.16 -8.47 7.21
CA LEU A 28 0.77 -8.24 7.60
C LEU A 28 0.45 -8.96 8.90
N SER A 29 0.03 -8.21 9.90
CA SER A 29 -0.39 -8.71 11.20
C SER A 29 -1.72 -8.09 11.64
N ALA A 30 -2.28 -8.55 12.76
CA ALA A 30 -3.55 -8.02 13.26
C ALA A 30 -3.39 -6.54 13.64
N GLY A 31 -3.95 -5.64 12.81
CA GLY A 31 -3.93 -4.20 13.04
C GLY A 31 -2.73 -3.46 12.45
N GLN A 32 -1.81 -4.14 11.75
CA GLN A 32 -0.65 -3.53 11.13
C GLN A 32 -0.31 -4.13 9.77
N VAL A 33 0.10 -3.27 8.83
CA VAL A 33 0.58 -3.64 7.51
C VAL A 33 1.94 -2.99 7.25
N VAL A 34 2.88 -3.75 6.70
CA VAL A 34 4.13 -3.21 6.16
C VAL A 34 4.01 -3.12 4.65
N VAL A 35 3.92 -1.89 4.13
CA VAL A 35 3.81 -1.58 2.70
C VAL A 35 5.16 -1.22 2.14
N THR A 36 5.54 -1.84 1.02
CA THR A 36 6.75 -1.48 0.26
C THR A 36 6.36 -0.90 -1.09
N VAL A 37 6.98 0.22 -1.45
CA VAL A 37 6.85 0.86 -2.76
C VAL A 37 8.16 0.67 -3.51
N ASN A 38 8.08 0.10 -4.71
CA ASN A 38 9.21 0.01 -5.64
C ASN A 38 8.94 0.90 -6.85
N VAL A 39 9.96 1.62 -7.31
CA VAL A 39 9.96 2.45 -8.52
C VAL A 39 10.95 1.82 -9.50
N ASP A 40 10.49 1.44 -10.68
CA ASP A 40 11.27 0.72 -11.71
C ASP A 40 12.03 -0.50 -11.16
N GLY A 41 11.39 -1.21 -10.23
CA GLY A 41 11.95 -2.41 -9.59
C GLY A 41 12.94 -2.13 -8.45
N VAL A 42 13.17 -0.88 -8.09
CA VAL A 42 14.03 -0.47 -6.97
C VAL A 42 13.18 -0.07 -5.76
N PRO A 43 13.44 -0.59 -4.55
CA PRO A 43 12.76 -0.15 -3.34
C PRO A 43 12.95 1.36 -3.12
N SER A 44 11.84 2.09 -3.08
CA SER A 44 11.81 3.53 -2.84
C SER A 44 11.38 3.85 -1.39
N GLY A 45 10.50 3.04 -0.82
CA GLY A 45 10.02 3.22 0.55
C GLY A 45 9.47 1.95 1.17
N THR A 46 9.55 1.85 2.50
CA THR A 46 8.88 0.83 3.31
C THR A 46 8.25 1.49 4.53
N TYR A 47 6.97 1.23 4.75
CA TYR A 47 6.13 1.92 5.71
C TYR A 47 5.42 0.90 6.59
N GLU A 48 5.50 1.07 7.90
CA GLU A 48 4.75 0.30 8.88
C GLU A 48 3.54 1.15 9.29
N LEU A 49 2.33 0.66 8.98
CA LEU A 49 1.09 1.43 9.06
C LEU A 49 0.01 0.65 9.81
N GLY A 50 -0.78 1.36 10.62
CA GLY A 50 -2.04 0.91 11.21
C GLY A 50 -3.25 1.57 10.55
N VAL A 51 -4.46 1.12 10.92
CA VAL A 51 -5.71 1.76 10.47
C VAL A 51 -5.76 3.21 10.97
N GLY A 52 -6.01 4.14 10.05
CA GLY A 52 -6.01 5.59 10.29
C GLY A 52 -4.69 6.27 9.94
N ASP A 53 -3.60 5.52 9.76
CA ASP A 53 -2.33 6.09 9.32
C ASP A 53 -2.37 6.44 7.83
N THR A 54 -1.59 7.45 7.45
CA THR A 54 -1.50 7.95 6.09
C THR A 54 -0.11 7.72 5.52
N VAL A 55 -0.03 7.41 4.22
CA VAL A 55 1.21 7.28 3.45
C VAL A 55 1.09 8.01 2.12
N ASP A 56 2.14 8.70 1.71
CA ASP A 56 2.21 9.34 0.40
C ASP A 56 2.82 8.39 -0.63
N ILE A 57 2.08 8.11 -1.70
CA ILE A 57 2.50 7.25 -2.81
C ILE A 57 2.14 7.97 -4.11
N ALA A 58 3.12 8.19 -4.99
CA ALA A 58 2.91 8.88 -6.27
C ALA A 58 2.22 10.25 -6.10
N ASP A 59 2.79 11.10 -5.23
CA ASP A 59 2.30 12.45 -4.91
C ASP A 59 0.85 12.52 -4.42
N ARG A 60 0.34 11.40 -3.89
CA ARG A 60 -1.01 11.30 -3.36
C ARG A 60 -1.00 10.62 -2.00
N SER A 61 -1.73 11.21 -1.06
CA SER A 61 -1.89 10.65 0.29
C SER A 61 -2.96 9.57 0.30
N TYR A 62 -2.67 8.45 0.95
CA TYR A 62 -3.58 7.33 1.16
C TYR A 62 -3.69 6.99 2.63
N THR A 63 -4.91 6.88 3.14
CA THR A 63 -5.19 6.47 4.52
C THR A 63 -5.54 5.00 4.57
N VAL A 64 -4.95 4.24 5.49
CA VAL A 64 -5.34 2.85 5.71
C VAL A 64 -6.70 2.80 6.41
N THR A 65 -7.69 2.18 5.76
CA THR A 65 -9.07 2.12 6.27
C THR A 65 -9.44 0.74 6.83
N ALA A 66 -8.75 -0.32 6.39
CA ALA A 66 -8.96 -1.66 6.92
C ALA A 66 -7.70 -2.52 6.82
N ILE A 67 -7.55 -3.46 7.75
CA ILE A 67 -6.51 -4.50 7.76
C ILE A 67 -7.17 -5.83 8.13
N GLU A 68 -7.02 -6.84 7.27
CA GLU A 68 -7.44 -8.22 7.53
C GLU A 68 -6.23 -9.14 7.34
N ALA A 69 -5.74 -9.73 8.43
CA ALA A 69 -4.53 -10.55 8.40
C ALA A 69 -4.81 -12.05 8.17
N ALA A 70 -6.07 -12.49 8.24
CA ALA A 70 -6.43 -13.89 8.08
C ALA A 70 -6.27 -14.39 6.63
N GLY A 71 -5.84 -15.64 6.51
CA GLY A 71 -5.75 -16.35 5.21
C GLY A 71 -4.84 -15.62 4.22
N ARG A 72 -5.41 -15.19 3.09
CA ARG A 72 -4.66 -14.47 2.05
C ARG A 72 -4.41 -13.01 2.37
N GLY A 73 -5.10 -12.44 3.37
CA GLY A 73 -4.89 -11.10 3.92
C GLY A 73 -4.97 -9.91 2.95
N TYR A 74 -5.38 -8.76 3.46
CA TYR A 74 -5.38 -7.51 2.70
C TYR A 74 -5.30 -6.28 3.61
N ALA A 75 -4.97 -5.14 2.99
CA ALA A 75 -5.17 -3.82 3.56
C ALA A 75 -5.89 -2.94 2.54
N ASP A 76 -6.88 -2.18 2.99
CA ASP A 76 -7.58 -1.19 2.17
C ASP A 76 -7.02 0.20 2.45
N LEU A 77 -6.75 0.94 1.38
CA LEU A 77 -6.22 2.29 1.40
C LEU A 77 -7.16 3.20 0.60
N GLU A 78 -7.51 4.34 1.17
CA GLU A 78 -8.38 5.33 0.52
C GLU A 78 -7.59 6.60 0.25
N ALA A 79 -7.64 7.08 -0.99
CA ALA A 79 -6.96 8.31 -1.36
C ALA A 79 -7.63 9.52 -0.70
N GLY A 80 -6.82 10.40 -0.10
CA GLY A 80 -7.27 11.70 0.38
C GLY A 80 -7.88 12.53 -0.74
N SER A 81 -8.95 13.26 -0.41
CA SER A 81 -9.63 14.24 -1.26
C SER A 81 -8.86 15.55 -1.38
#